data_AF-A0A3S0K8T1-F1
#
_entry.id   AF-A0A3S0K8T1-F1
#
_cell.length_a   1.000
_cell.length_b   1.000
_cell.length_c   1.000
_cell.angle_alpha   90.00
_cell.angle_beta   90.00
_cell.angle_gamma   90.00
#
_symmetry.space_group_name_H-M   'P 1'
#
loop_
_entity.id
_entity.type
_entity.pdbx_description
1 polymer ?
#
loop_
_entity_poly.entity_id
_entity_poly.type
_entity_poly.pdbx_seq_one_letter_code
_entity_poly.pdbx_strand_id
1 'polypeptide(L)'
;QKYEVGLSFIGRQVDVVYDPSDLEELTVEYEGYSPWRARKLVIGERAGRRPELPSHLQKQEADSSRLLKAAEKKYQERQMEQKPAVSFRTVWKEDGENV
;
A
#
# COMPACT_ATOMS: atom_id res chain seq x y z
N GLN A 1 -7.62 -0.80 -24.28
CA GLN A 1 -6.38 -0.65 -25.08
C GLN A 1 -5.53 0.43 -24.42
N LYS A 2 -4.21 0.44 -24.62
CA LYS A 2 -3.31 1.47 -24.06
C LYS A 2 -2.78 2.34 -25.18
N TYR A 3 -2.68 3.64 -24.94
CA TYR A 3 -2.15 4.64 -25.86
C TYR A 3 -1.14 5.49 -25.09
N GLU A 4 -0.09 5.95 -25.77
CA GLU A 4 0.93 6.81 -25.17
C GLU A 4 0.84 8.22 -25.77
N VAL A 5 0.67 9.21 -24.90
CA VAL A 5 0.45 10.62 -25.26
C VAL A 5 1.63 11.52 -24.85
N GLY A 6 2.70 10.92 -24.32
CA GLY A 6 3.85 11.63 -23.78
C GLY A 6 3.62 12.26 -22.40
N LEU A 7 4.64 12.96 -21.89
CA LEU A 7 4.66 13.50 -20.53
C LEU A 7 3.82 14.78 -20.36
N SER A 8 3.52 15.47 -21.45
CA SER A 8 2.87 16.79 -21.46
C SER A 8 1.47 16.78 -20.85
N PHE A 9 0.80 15.62 -20.83
CA PHE A 9 -0.58 15.47 -20.38
C PHE A 9 -0.71 14.71 -19.05
N ILE A 10 0.39 14.47 -18.33
CA ILE A 10 0.34 13.79 -17.03
C ILE A 10 -0.53 14.61 -16.06
N GLY A 11 -1.54 13.96 -15.48
CA GLY A 11 -2.44 14.56 -14.51
C GLY A 11 -3.44 15.55 -15.10
N ARG A 12 -3.56 15.65 -16.43
CA ARG A 12 -4.53 16.49 -17.13
C ARG A 12 -5.68 15.66 -17.68
N GLN A 13 -6.88 16.24 -17.66
CA GLN A 13 -8.03 15.71 -18.39
C GLN A 13 -7.98 16.28 -19.82
N VAL A 14 -8.08 15.40 -20.82
CA VAL A 14 -7.93 15.72 -22.24
C VAL A 14 -9.12 15.21 -23.02
N ASP A 15 -9.40 15.83 -24.15
CA ASP A 15 -10.42 15.38 -25.09
C ASP A 15 -9.80 14.40 -26.09
N VAL A 16 -10.53 13.33 -26.40
CA VAL A 16 -10.06 12.25 -27.27
C VAL A 16 -11.02 12.09 -28.44
N VAL A 17 -10.52 12.35 -29.64
CA VAL A 17 -11.24 12.19 -30.91
C VAL A 17 -10.72 10.94 -31.61
N TYR A 18 -11.64 10.07 -32.05
CA TYR A 18 -11.30 8.80 -32.68
C TYR A 18 -12.36 8.35 -33.69
N ASP A 19 -11.96 7.50 -34.64
CA ASP A 19 -12.88 6.81 -35.55
C ASP A 19 -13.30 5.47 -34.91
N PRO A 20 -14.60 5.18 -34.71
CA PRO A 20 -15.05 3.89 -34.19
C PRO A 20 -14.64 2.69 -35.06
N SER A 21 -14.38 2.91 -36.35
CA SER A 21 -13.99 1.87 -37.30
C SER A 21 -12.48 1.63 -37.32
N ASP A 22 -11.67 2.60 -36.88
CA ASP A 22 -10.21 2.52 -36.82
C ASP A 22 -9.66 3.08 -35.50
N LEU A 23 -9.13 2.17 -34.68
CA LEU A 23 -8.54 2.47 -33.36
C LEU A 23 -7.00 2.39 -33.38
N GLU A 24 -6.35 2.44 -34.54
CA GLU A 24 -4.88 2.47 -34.61
C GLU A 24 -4.31 3.80 -34.11
N GLU A 25 -4.94 4.91 -34.49
CA GLU A 25 -4.56 6.28 -34.13
C GLU A 25 -5.73 7.02 -33.46
N LEU A 26 -5.45 7.68 -32.34
CA LEU A 26 -6.38 8.60 -31.67
C LEU A 26 -5.78 10.00 -31.68
N THR A 27 -6.63 11.02 -31.77
CA THR A 27 -6.21 12.41 -31.64
C THR A 27 -6.59 12.93 -30.26
N VAL A 28 -5.61 13.47 -29.54
CA VAL A 28 -5.76 14.04 -28.22
C VAL A 28 -5.68 15.55 -28.33
N GLU A 29 -6.71 16.22 -27.83
CA GLU A 29 -6.83 17.67 -27.85
C GLU A 29 -6.82 18.20 -26.41
N TYR A 30 -6.14 19.33 -26.23
CA TYR A 30 -6.06 20.03 -24.96
C TYR A 30 -5.81 21.51 -25.23
N GLU A 31 -6.46 22.37 -24.45
CA GLU A 31 -6.41 23.82 -24.65
C GLU A 31 -4.96 24.35 -24.62
N GLY A 32 -4.59 25.12 -25.65
CA GLY A 32 -3.25 25.69 -25.79
C GLY A 32 -2.17 24.73 -26.28
N TYR A 33 -2.51 23.48 -26.64
CA TYR A 33 -1.60 22.51 -27.23
C TYR A 33 -2.05 22.15 -28.65
N SER A 34 -1.09 21.88 -29.53
CA SER A 34 -1.41 21.31 -30.84
C SER A 34 -1.97 19.89 -30.65
N PRO A 35 -3.01 19.50 -31.43
CA PRO A 35 -3.56 18.16 -31.38
C PRO A 35 -2.47 17.10 -31.53
N TRP A 36 -2.46 16.14 -30.61
CA TRP A 36 -1.44 15.09 -30.52
C TRP A 36 -1.99 13.77 -31.03
N ARG A 37 -1.29 13.11 -31.96
CA ARG A 37 -1.68 11.78 -32.43
C ARG A 37 -1.03 10.69 -31.58
N ALA A 38 -1.86 9.91 -30.89
CA ALA A 38 -1.45 8.80 -30.07
C ALA A 38 -1.73 7.48 -30.79
N ARG A 39 -0.70 6.64 -30.92
CA ARG A 39 -0.83 5.29 -31.48
C ARG A 39 -1.12 4.27 -30.40
N LYS A 40 -1.86 3.24 -30.76
CA LYS A 40 -2.09 2.08 -29.90
C LYS A 40 -0.76 1.43 -29.51
N LEU A 41 -0.57 1.20 -28.22
CA LEU A 41 0.64 0.59 -27.69
C LEU A 41 0.62 -0.91 -28.00
N VAL A 42 1.46 -1.31 -28.95
CA VAL A 42 1.67 -2.72 -29.35
C VAL A 42 3.03 -3.17 -28.85
N ILE A 43 3.04 -4.20 -28.01
CA ILE A 43 4.28 -4.88 -27.61
C ILE A 43 4.68 -5.78 -28.77
N GLY A 44 5.65 -5.34 -29.58
CA GLY A 44 6.14 -6.11 -30.72
C GLY A 44 6.97 -7.34 -30.31
N GLU A 45 7.23 -8.24 -31.26
CA GLU A 45 7.97 -9.50 -31.06
C GLU A 45 9.38 -9.31 -30.47
N ARG A 46 10.03 -8.17 -30.80
CA ARG A 46 11.36 -7.79 -30.29
C ARG A 46 11.32 -6.95 -29.02
N ALA A 47 10.15 -6.75 -28.41
CA ALA A 47 10.05 -6.12 -27.11
C ALA A 47 10.60 -7.09 -26.06
N GLY A 48 11.88 -6.91 -25.71
CA GLY A 48 12.50 -7.68 -24.64
C GLY A 48 11.68 -7.55 -23.36
N ARG A 49 11.55 -8.66 -22.62
CA ARG A 49 10.96 -8.63 -21.28
C ARG A 49 11.69 -7.56 -20.46
N ARG A 50 10.94 -6.68 -19.79
CA ARG A 50 11.54 -5.67 -18.90
C ARG A 50 12.49 -6.41 -17.94
N PRO A 51 13.78 -6.02 -17.89
CA PRO A 51 14.73 -6.69 -17.02
C PRO A 51 14.25 -6.58 -15.57
N GLU A 52 14.48 -7.64 -14.81
CA GLU A 52 14.18 -7.61 -13.38
C GLU A 52 15.04 -6.55 -12.71
N LEU A 53 14.46 -5.86 -11.73
CA LEU A 53 15.19 -4.86 -10.97
C LEU A 53 16.37 -5.54 -10.25
N PRO A 54 17.58 -4.96 -10.34
CA PRO A 54 18.74 -5.44 -9.58
C PRO A 54 18.39 -5.64 -8.11
N SER A 55 18.99 -6.63 -7.44
CA SER A 55 18.67 -7.01 -6.05
C SER A 55 18.65 -5.84 -5.07
N HIS A 56 19.54 -4.86 -5.25
CA HIS A 56 19.65 -3.66 -4.41
C HIS A 56 18.56 -2.59 -4.69
N LEU A 57 17.81 -2.70 -5.79
CA LEU A 57 16.67 -1.84 -6.13
C LEU A 57 15.32 -2.54 -5.90
N GLN A 58 15.34 -3.76 -5.36
CA GLN A 58 14.12 -4.46 -4.99
C GLN A 58 13.51 -3.85 -3.73
N LYS A 59 12.21 -4.08 -3.54
CA LYS A 59 11.51 -3.65 -2.34
C LYS A 59 12.13 -4.36 -1.14
N GLN A 60 12.82 -3.61 -0.29
CA GLN A 60 13.33 -4.14 0.97
C GLN A 60 12.17 -4.31 1.95
N GLU A 61 12.13 -5.45 2.65
CA GLU A 61 11.20 -5.63 3.75
C GLU A 61 11.58 -4.71 4.91
N ALA A 62 10.59 -4.21 5.64
CA ALA A 62 10.84 -3.32 6.76
C ALA A 62 11.28 -4.12 7.99
N ASP A 63 12.48 -3.87 8.49
CA ASP A 63 13.03 -4.58 9.66
C ASP A 63 12.21 -4.36 10.94
N SER A 64 11.64 -3.17 11.14
CA SER A 64 10.83 -2.88 12.32
C SER A 64 9.94 -1.63 12.17
N SER A 65 8.86 -1.59 12.94
CA SER A 65 8.00 -0.41 13.06
C SER A 65 8.28 0.37 14.34
N ARG A 66 8.51 1.68 14.21
CA ARG A 66 8.72 2.59 15.36
C ARG A 66 7.52 2.61 16.30
N LEU A 67 6.31 2.55 15.74
CA LEU A 67 5.07 2.52 16.50
C LEU A 67 4.98 1.25 17.34
N LEU A 68 5.22 0.09 16.71
CA LEU A 68 5.16 -1.20 17.41
C LEU A 68 6.22 -1.29 18.51
N LYS A 69 7.45 -0.81 18.27
CA LYS A 69 8.51 -0.73 19.28
C LYS A 69 8.09 0.10 20.51
N ALA A 70 7.46 1.25 20.29
CA ALA A 70 6.96 2.08 21.38
C ALA A 70 5.82 1.40 22.16
N ALA A 71 4.92 0.70 21.45
CA ALA A 71 3.82 -0.05 22.05
C ALA A 71 4.33 -1.23 22.89
N GLU A 72 5.33 -1.95 22.40
CA GLU A 72 5.96 -3.07 23.09
C GLU A 72 6.63 -2.64 24.40
N LYS A 73 7.34 -1.51 24.39
CA LYS A 73 7.93 -0.93 25.60
C LYS A 73 6.87 -0.64 26.68
N LYS A 74 5.77 0.02 26.31
CA LYS A 74 4.64 0.30 27.23
C LYS A 74 3.94 -0.97 27.71
N TYR A 75 3.91 -2.02 26.89
CA TYR A 75 3.37 -3.31 27.29
C TYR A 75 4.25 -3.97 28.36
N GLN A 76 5.58 -3.97 28.18
CA GLN A 76 6.52 -4.52 29.15
C GLN A 76 6.44 -3.78 30.50
N GLU A 77 6.37 -2.45 30.50
CA GLU A 77 6.18 -1.64 31.71
C GLU A 77 4.91 -2.05 32.48
N ARG A 78 3.77 -2.20 31.78
CA ARG A 78 2.52 -2.67 32.39
C ARG A 78 2.57 -4.10 32.91
N GLN A 79 3.35 -4.98 32.30
CA GLN A 79 3.52 -6.36 32.79
C GLN A 79 4.34 -6.38 34.08
N MET A 80 5.38 -5.55 34.20
CA MET A 80 6.18 -5.44 35.43
C MET A 80 5.37 -4.86 36.61
N GLU A 81 4.45 -3.93 36.35
CA GLU A 81 3.65 -3.27 37.39
C GLU A 81 2.44 -4.09 37.87
N GLN A 82 2.05 -5.15 37.15
CA GLN A 82 0.92 -5.99 37.54
C GLN A 82 1.25 -6.82 38.78
N LYS A 83 0.72 -6.43 39.93
CA LYS A 83 0.74 -7.23 41.16
C LYS A 83 -0.21 -8.43 41.00
N PRO A 84 0.20 -9.65 41.40
CA PRO A 84 -0.67 -10.82 41.30
C PRO A 84 -1.94 -10.61 42.13
N ALA A 85 -3.11 -10.84 41.53
CA ALA A 85 -4.39 -10.75 42.20
C ALA A 85 -4.59 -11.98 43.10
N VAL A 86 -4.61 -11.78 44.41
CA VAL A 86 -4.93 -12.83 45.39
C VAL A 86 -6.44 -12.87 45.56
N SER A 87 -7.08 -13.96 45.14
CA SER A 87 -8.53 -14.16 45.35
C SER A 87 -8.78 -15.03 46.58
N PHE A 88 -9.37 -14.45 47.63
CA PHE A 88 -9.81 -15.18 48.81
C PHE A 88 -11.26 -15.64 48.59
N ARG A 89 -11.47 -16.81 47.97
CA ARG A 89 -12.82 -17.34 47.74
C ARG A 89 -13.27 -18.39 48.77
N THR A 90 -12.44 -18.75 49.74
CA THR A 90 -12.78 -19.77 50.75
C THR A 90 -12.18 -19.44 52.11
N VAL A 91 -12.68 -18.40 52.77
CA VAL A 91 -12.50 -18.20 54.21
C VAL A 91 -13.88 -18.14 54.86
N TRP A 92 -14.58 -19.28 54.86
CA TRP A 92 -15.76 -19.49 55.69
C TRP A 92 -15.79 -20.95 56.13
N LYS A 93 -16.01 -21.14 57.44
CA LYS A 93 -15.95 -22.38 58.26
C LYS A 93 -14.52 -22.82 58.60
N GLU A 94 -14.11 -23.02 59.86
CA GLU A 94 -14.69 -23.20 61.20
C GLU A 94 -13.64 -22.59 62.18
N ASP A 95 -13.94 -22.07 63.38
CA ASP A 95 -14.31 -22.80 64.58
C ASP A 95 -14.81 -21.82 65.66
N GLY A 96 -15.96 -22.15 66.24
CA GLY A 96 -16.37 -21.64 67.54
C GLY A 96 -15.84 -22.54 68.67
N GLU A 97 -15.99 -22.05 69.90
CA GLU A 97 -15.67 -22.71 71.19
C GLU A 97 -14.17 -22.86 71.51
N ASN A 98 -13.66 -22.54 72.70
CA ASN A 98 -14.25 -22.78 74.02
C ASN A 98 -13.80 -21.75 75.08
N VAL A 99 -14.65 -21.67 76.10
CA VAL A 99 -14.39 -21.12 77.44
C VAL A 99 -13.43 -22.03 78.20
#